data_AF-A0A812RWA3-F1
#
_entry.id   AF-A0A812RWA3-F1
#
_cell.length_a   1.000
_cell.length_b   1.000
_cell.length_c   1.000
_cell.angle_alpha   90.00
_cell.angle_beta   90.00
_cell.angle_gamma   90.00
#
_symmetry.space_group_name_H-M   'P 1'
#
loop_
_entity.id
_entity.type
_entity.pdbx_description
1 polymer ?
#
loop_
_entity_poly.entity_id
_entity_poly.type
_entity_poly.pdbx_seq_one_letter_code
_entity_poly.pdbx_strand_id
1 'polypeptide(L)'
;MGTEVDLDQFCAAGNEVEPVLRRAICRGLHGFRLTAAVLETQDAQYRFVRSTHDFVQLLSSLHSCSEPEVQCFSSYLEEPARVDTSAFVVNTVLHSGCNVAMEAIVESSALQDCRVEQGAVCSGLKRLRGLAIPSGIWLQQVALLPTSGQSQATSRCCLLTLGVGDEVSMRNGTVLNQTWQELFANTGLCAADVWPDGRGTLHTACLFPIVPSQGTATESVSNLALVWVDYILACRQPAAARPSCLDLWRRSWKDLLLHSERLSLHDVALRADVGVELEWQDTIAAEANVLRVKQLLLEQKDAPITHILKDEVRRGRLGLLDSLDEVAASEATPLDVAARSLAQVAEVLASIAGSAGGLRSGSARNVQWRKALQLLASFEP
;
A
#
# COMPACT_ATOMS: atom_id res chain seq x y z
N MET A 1 32.27 -28.97 -18.15
CA MET A 1 31.61 -28.66 -19.43
C MET A 1 30.17 -28.34 -19.10
N GLY A 2 29.87 -27.04 -18.96
CA GLY A 2 28.50 -26.59 -18.69
C GLY A 2 27.72 -26.57 -19.99
N THR A 3 26.60 -27.28 -20.04
CA THR A 3 25.59 -27.08 -21.07
C THR A 3 24.73 -25.90 -20.65
N GLU A 4 24.88 -24.77 -21.34
CA GLU A 4 23.89 -23.69 -21.33
C GLU A 4 22.56 -24.27 -21.84
N VAL A 5 21.52 -24.17 -21.00
CA VAL A 5 20.16 -24.45 -21.40
C VAL A 5 19.57 -23.11 -21.82
N ASP A 6 19.37 -22.95 -23.12
CA ASP A 6 18.74 -21.77 -23.72
C ASP A 6 17.24 -21.79 -23.38
N LEU A 7 16.85 -20.88 -22.49
CA LEU A 7 15.49 -20.78 -21.94
C LEU A 7 14.49 -20.18 -22.95
N ASP A 8 14.97 -19.57 -24.04
CA ASP A 8 14.12 -18.91 -25.03
C ASP A 8 13.35 -19.89 -25.93
N GLN A 9 13.75 -21.16 -25.98
CA GLN A 9 13.05 -22.18 -26.78
C GLN A 9 11.76 -22.72 -26.12
N PHE A 10 11.50 -22.45 -24.84
CA PHE A 10 10.40 -23.09 -24.10
C PHE A 10 9.10 -22.27 -24.05
N CYS A 11 9.13 -21.00 -24.45
CA CYS A 11 7.96 -20.11 -24.40
C CYS A 11 6.90 -20.38 -25.51
N ALA A 12 7.16 -21.27 -26.46
CA ALA A 12 6.31 -21.46 -27.64
C ALA A 12 5.32 -22.64 -27.58
N ALA A 13 5.35 -23.50 -26.55
CA ALA A 13 4.50 -24.69 -26.49
C ALA A 13 3.49 -24.61 -25.34
N GLY A 14 2.24 -24.26 -25.63
CA GLY A 14 1.15 -24.30 -24.65
C GLY A 14 0.85 -25.74 -24.19
N ASN A 15 0.68 -25.90 -22.88
CA ASN A 15 0.04 -27.02 -22.17
C ASN A 15 0.80 -28.35 -21.95
N GLU A 16 2.01 -28.56 -22.50
CA GLU A 16 2.85 -29.75 -22.16
C GLU A 16 4.13 -29.42 -21.36
N VAL A 17 4.33 -28.16 -20.98
CA VAL A 17 5.60 -27.67 -20.40
C VAL A 17 5.80 -28.16 -18.96
N GLU A 18 4.75 -28.25 -18.15
CA GLU A 18 4.87 -28.44 -16.70
C GLU A 18 5.57 -29.75 -16.27
N PRO A 19 5.24 -30.93 -16.84
CA PRO A 19 5.87 -32.20 -16.46
C PRO A 19 7.31 -32.34 -16.98
N VAL A 20 7.64 -31.63 -18.06
CA VAL A 20 8.97 -31.62 -18.70
C VAL A 20 9.89 -30.66 -17.97
N LEU A 21 9.39 -29.47 -17.60
CA LEU A 21 10.12 -28.48 -16.82
C LEU A 21 10.43 -29.00 -15.41
N ARG A 22 9.47 -29.63 -14.72
CA ARG A 22 9.72 -30.29 -13.43
C ARG A 22 10.79 -31.38 -13.53
N ARG A 23 10.75 -32.19 -14.59
CA ARG A 23 11.78 -33.23 -14.80
C ARG A 23 13.14 -32.64 -15.14
N ALA A 24 13.20 -31.55 -15.91
CA ALA A 24 14.43 -30.84 -16.23
C ALA A 24 15.04 -30.17 -14.99
N ILE A 25 14.23 -29.49 -14.18
CA ILE A 25 14.63 -28.90 -12.90
C ILE A 25 15.10 -29.99 -11.93
N CYS A 26 14.33 -31.08 -11.76
CA CYS A 26 14.73 -32.20 -10.89
C CYS A 26 16.03 -32.87 -11.35
N ARG A 27 16.28 -32.99 -12.66
CA ARG A 27 17.56 -33.53 -13.18
C ARG A 27 18.71 -32.55 -13.02
N GLY A 28 18.49 -31.25 -13.25
CA GLY A 28 19.51 -30.21 -13.11
C GLY A 28 19.89 -29.93 -11.66
N LEU A 29 18.94 -30.07 -10.72
CA LEU A 29 19.16 -29.97 -9.28
C LEU A 29 19.60 -31.30 -8.64
N HIS A 30 19.51 -32.42 -9.36
CA HIS A 30 20.00 -33.71 -8.86
C HIS A 30 21.53 -33.68 -8.74
N GLY A 31 22.02 -33.60 -7.51
CA GLY A 31 23.46 -33.47 -7.20
C GLY A 31 23.86 -32.11 -6.63
N PHE A 32 22.96 -31.12 -6.62
CA PHE A 32 23.15 -29.92 -5.80
C PHE A 32 22.98 -30.29 -4.33
N ARG A 33 24.02 -30.08 -3.53
CA ARG A 33 23.92 -30.17 -2.07
C ARG A 33 23.08 -28.99 -1.58
N LEU A 34 21.80 -29.24 -1.37
CA LEU A 34 20.93 -28.31 -0.66
C LEU A 34 21.35 -28.31 0.81
N THR A 35 21.96 -27.21 1.24
CA THR A 35 22.25 -26.96 2.66
C THR A 35 21.05 -26.22 3.24
N ALA A 36 20.22 -26.91 4.02
CA ALA A 36 19.16 -26.25 4.78
C ALA A 36 19.81 -25.52 5.95
N ALA A 37 19.67 -24.19 6.00
CA ALA A 37 19.97 -23.42 7.19
C ALA A 37 18.67 -23.28 7.99
N VAL A 38 18.63 -23.88 9.18
CA VAL A 38 17.54 -23.65 10.12
C VAL A 38 17.89 -22.37 10.86
N LEU A 39 17.07 -21.32 10.67
CA LEU A 39 17.17 -20.09 11.45
C LEU A 39 16.57 -20.36 12.85
N GLU A 40 17.39 -20.94 13.73
CA GLU A 40 17.11 -21.03 15.16
C GLU A 40 17.66 -19.77 15.84
N THR A 41 16.96 -18.65 15.70
CA THR A 41 17.19 -17.46 16.51
C THR A 41 16.22 -17.45 17.68
N GLN A 42 16.71 -17.19 18.89
CA GLN A 42 15.89 -17.11 20.11
C GLN A 42 14.77 -16.05 20.01
N ASP A 43 14.92 -15.11 19.08
CA ASP A 43 13.98 -14.00 18.82
C ASP A 43 13.11 -14.18 17.57
N ALA A 44 13.23 -15.30 16.83
CA ALA A 44 12.38 -15.53 15.65
C ALA A 44 11.00 -16.05 16.04
N GLN A 45 9.96 -15.31 15.65
CA GLN A 45 8.57 -15.77 15.75
C GLN A 45 8.10 -16.31 14.39
N TYR A 46 7.85 -17.62 14.32
CA TYR A 46 7.20 -18.25 13.17
C TYR A 46 5.71 -18.40 13.46
N ARG A 47 4.86 -17.76 12.67
CA ARG A 47 3.40 -17.91 12.77
C ARG A 47 2.79 -18.29 11.44
N PHE A 48 1.81 -19.20 11.51
CA PHE A 48 0.95 -19.48 10.37
C PHE A 48 -0.18 -18.44 10.35
N VAL A 49 -0.14 -17.56 9.37
CA VAL A 49 -1.21 -16.58 9.14
C VAL A 49 -2.33 -17.28 8.38
N ARG A 50 -3.42 -17.64 9.07
CA ARG A 50 -4.59 -18.32 8.46
C ARG A 50 -5.84 -17.45 8.44
N SER A 51 -5.84 -16.39 9.24
CA SER A 51 -6.93 -15.42 9.35
C SER A 51 -6.39 -14.00 9.40
N THR A 52 -7.26 -13.04 9.15
CA THR A 52 -6.99 -11.61 9.40
C THR A 52 -6.52 -11.38 10.83
N HIS A 53 -7.16 -12.04 11.79
CA HIS A 53 -6.78 -11.95 13.20
C HIS A 53 -5.35 -12.44 13.44
N ASP A 54 -4.91 -13.53 12.81
CA ASP A 54 -3.52 -14.00 12.94
C ASP A 54 -2.52 -13.00 12.34
N PHE A 55 -2.89 -12.33 11.24
CA PHE A 55 -2.10 -11.28 10.63
C PHE A 55 -1.97 -10.06 11.55
N VAL A 56 -3.09 -9.59 12.11
CA VAL A 56 -3.10 -8.50 13.10
C VAL A 56 -2.24 -8.88 14.30
N GLN A 57 -2.40 -10.09 14.85
CA GLN A 57 -1.58 -10.56 15.97
C GLN A 57 -0.10 -10.69 15.64
N LEU A 58 0.25 -11.06 14.40
CA LEU A 58 1.64 -11.09 13.94
C LEU A 58 2.21 -9.68 13.93
N LEU A 59 1.52 -8.71 13.33
CA LEU A 59 1.94 -7.31 13.33
C LEU A 59 2.05 -6.77 14.77
N SER A 60 1.04 -7.02 15.61
CA SER A 60 1.08 -6.65 17.03
C SER A 60 2.23 -7.29 17.81
N SER A 61 2.69 -8.48 17.40
CA SER A 61 3.86 -9.11 18.04
C SER A 61 5.19 -8.46 17.65
N LEU A 62 5.28 -7.84 16.45
CA LEU A 62 6.42 -7.02 16.07
C LEU A 62 6.52 -5.76 16.96
N HIS A 63 5.38 -5.26 17.48
CA HIS A 63 5.32 -4.10 18.38
C HIS A 63 6.09 -4.33 19.69
N SER A 64 6.22 -5.58 20.13
CA SER A 64 6.87 -5.92 21.40
C SER A 64 8.41 -5.85 21.32
N CYS A 65 8.96 -5.69 20.11
CA CYS A 65 10.40 -5.65 19.87
C CYS A 65 10.96 -4.23 19.65
N SER A 66 10.10 -3.21 19.58
CA SER A 66 10.50 -1.81 19.32
C SER A 66 10.25 -0.89 20.51
N GLU A 67 11.06 0.16 20.66
CA GLU A 67 10.90 1.17 21.72
C GLU A 67 9.52 1.88 21.66
N PRO A 68 8.97 2.34 22.79
CA PRO A 68 7.58 2.81 22.92
C PRO A 68 7.28 4.19 22.30
N GLU A 69 8.25 4.83 21.64
CA GLU A 69 8.05 6.11 20.96
C GLU A 69 7.48 5.85 19.55
N VAL A 70 6.15 5.94 19.42
CA VAL A 70 5.37 6.03 18.16
C VAL A 70 5.90 5.18 16.99
N GLN A 71 5.22 4.06 16.72
CA GLN A 71 5.61 3.06 15.72
C GLN A 71 5.26 3.48 14.28
N CYS A 72 5.87 4.57 13.84
CA CYS A 72 5.77 5.12 12.48
C CYS A 72 7.05 4.81 11.71
N PHE A 73 7.05 3.72 10.95
CA PHE A 73 8.21 3.29 10.15
C PHE A 73 8.06 3.72 8.69
N SER A 74 9.09 4.36 8.15
CA SER A 74 9.12 4.84 6.76
C SER A 74 7.82 5.56 6.34
N SER A 75 7.25 6.32 7.27
CA SER A 75 5.95 6.99 7.12
C SER A 75 6.11 8.48 7.35
N TYR A 76 5.21 9.25 6.73
CA TYR A 76 5.12 10.69 6.88
C TYR A 76 3.78 11.07 7.51
N LEU A 77 3.85 11.99 8.48
CA LEU A 77 2.69 12.52 9.20
C LEU A 77 2.67 14.03 9.04
N GLU A 78 1.67 14.53 8.32
CA GLU A 78 1.42 15.95 8.16
C GLU A 78 0.56 16.46 9.32
N GLU A 79 1.01 17.48 10.06
CA GLU A 79 0.15 18.11 11.06
C GLU A 79 -1.13 18.67 10.40
N PRO A 80 -2.33 18.53 11.01
CA PRO A 80 -2.61 18.08 12.38
C PRO A 80 -2.95 16.58 12.49
N ALA A 81 -2.37 15.70 11.67
CA ALA A 81 -2.59 14.26 11.79
C ALA A 81 -2.19 13.75 13.18
N ARG A 82 -3.00 12.85 13.75
CA ARG A 82 -2.80 12.27 15.08
C ARG A 82 -2.73 10.76 14.97
N VAL A 83 -1.72 10.17 15.61
CA VAL A 83 -1.54 8.72 15.69
C VAL A 83 -1.34 8.35 17.15
N ASP A 84 -2.17 7.43 17.63
CA ASP A 84 -2.06 6.86 18.97
C ASP A 84 -0.74 6.09 19.13
N THR A 85 -0.17 6.08 20.34
CA THR A 85 1.13 5.43 20.60
C THR A 85 1.10 3.92 20.42
N SER A 86 -0.08 3.30 20.53
CA SER A 86 -0.29 1.86 20.32
C SER A 86 -0.62 1.49 18.87
N ALA A 87 -0.79 2.48 17.99
CA ALA A 87 -1.06 2.26 16.58
C ALA A 87 0.22 1.91 15.82
N PHE A 88 0.05 1.17 14.72
CA PHE A 88 1.14 0.75 13.85
C PHE A 88 0.98 1.36 12.46
N VAL A 89 1.92 2.22 12.09
CA VAL A 89 1.87 2.93 10.80
C VAL A 89 3.16 2.66 10.05
N VAL A 90 3.04 2.01 8.89
CA VAL A 90 4.19 1.61 8.08
C VAL A 90 3.99 2.02 6.64
N ASN A 91 5.05 2.55 6.04
CA ASN A 91 5.07 2.88 4.61
C ASN A 91 3.87 3.75 4.19
N THR A 92 3.47 4.71 5.02
CA THR A 92 2.19 5.41 4.87
C THR A 92 2.41 6.92 4.86
N VAL A 93 1.62 7.61 4.05
CA VAL A 93 1.51 9.07 4.06
C VAL A 93 0.16 9.45 4.65
N LEU A 94 0.20 10.06 5.83
CA LEU A 94 -0.97 10.62 6.50
C LEU A 94 -0.96 12.13 6.31
N HIS A 95 -1.83 12.61 5.43
CA HIS A 95 -2.05 14.04 5.25
C HIS A 95 -2.86 14.63 6.40
N SER A 96 -2.99 15.97 6.37
CA SER A 96 -3.77 16.73 7.34
C SER A 96 -5.16 16.14 7.61
N GLY A 97 -5.60 16.25 8.87
CA GLY A 97 -6.93 15.81 9.32
C GLY A 97 -7.07 14.32 9.61
N CYS A 98 -6.01 13.51 9.43
CA CYS A 98 -6.04 12.09 9.76
C CYS A 98 -6.00 11.82 11.28
N ASN A 99 -6.78 10.85 11.75
CA ASN A 99 -6.74 10.39 13.14
C ASN A 99 -6.71 8.86 13.19
N VAL A 100 -5.62 8.30 13.69
CA VAL A 100 -5.40 6.85 13.84
C VAL A 100 -5.48 6.49 15.32
N ALA A 101 -6.51 5.74 15.69
CA ALA A 101 -6.80 5.35 17.07
C ALA A 101 -5.93 4.17 17.55
N MET A 102 -6.09 3.83 18.83
CA MET A 102 -5.34 2.75 19.49
C MET A 102 -5.46 1.40 18.75
N GLU A 103 -4.36 0.65 18.74
CA GLU A 103 -4.25 -0.70 18.13
C GLU A 103 -4.61 -0.76 16.62
N ALA A 104 -4.81 0.39 15.97
CA ALA A 104 -5.06 0.43 14.54
C ALA A 104 -3.79 0.19 13.74
N ILE A 105 -3.94 -0.40 12.56
CA ILE A 105 -2.86 -0.74 11.65
C ILE A 105 -3.09 -0.03 10.33
N VAL A 106 -2.12 0.77 9.88
CA VAL A 106 -2.16 1.43 8.58
C VAL A 106 -0.86 1.13 7.85
N GLU A 107 -0.96 0.41 6.73
CA GLU A 107 0.20 0.03 5.93
C GLU A 107 0.04 0.44 4.46
N SER A 108 1.15 0.87 3.86
CA SER A 108 1.25 1.13 2.42
C SER A 108 0.09 1.97 1.87
N SER A 109 -0.30 3.01 2.62
CA SER A 109 -1.51 3.78 2.34
C SER A 109 -1.24 5.29 2.22
N ALA A 110 -2.08 5.99 1.47
CA ALA A 110 -2.12 7.45 1.41
C ALA A 110 -3.52 7.91 1.82
N LEU A 111 -3.61 8.60 2.96
CA LEU A 111 -4.88 9.01 3.56
C LEU A 111 -4.90 10.52 3.83
N GLN A 112 -6.07 11.14 3.72
CA GLN A 112 -6.30 12.54 4.06
C GLN A 112 -7.67 12.72 4.72
N ASP A 113 -7.78 13.52 5.77
CA ASP A 113 -9.05 13.75 6.50
C ASP A 113 -9.77 12.44 6.93
N CYS A 114 -9.01 11.35 7.13
CA CYS A 114 -9.57 10.03 7.46
C CYS A 114 -9.50 9.74 8.96
N ARG A 115 -10.51 9.07 9.50
CA ARG A 115 -10.53 8.54 10.87
C ARG A 115 -10.42 7.03 10.83
N VAL A 116 -9.34 6.49 11.37
CA VAL A 116 -9.13 5.04 11.53
C VAL A 116 -9.42 4.71 12.99
N GLU A 117 -10.54 4.03 13.24
CA GLU A 117 -10.97 3.68 14.60
C GLU A 117 -10.16 2.51 15.20
N GLN A 118 -10.39 2.24 16.49
CA GLN A 118 -9.62 1.27 17.26
C GLN A 118 -9.59 -0.12 16.59
N GLY A 119 -8.40 -0.72 16.49
CA GLY A 119 -8.21 -2.06 15.94
C GLY A 119 -8.65 -2.23 14.48
N ALA A 120 -8.85 -1.13 13.74
CA ALA A 120 -9.09 -1.18 12.30
C ALA A 120 -7.76 -1.41 11.54
N VAL A 121 -7.84 -2.07 10.38
CA VAL A 121 -6.70 -2.38 9.53
C VAL A 121 -6.92 -1.73 8.17
N CYS A 122 -5.94 -0.96 7.71
CA CYS A 122 -5.95 -0.27 6.43
C CYS A 122 -4.70 -0.69 5.65
N SER A 123 -4.89 -1.30 4.47
CA SER A 123 -3.77 -1.77 3.65
C SER A 123 -3.92 -1.33 2.21
N GLY A 124 -2.86 -0.75 1.64
CA GLY A 124 -2.82 -0.44 0.20
C GLY A 124 -3.81 0.65 -0.24
N LEU A 125 -4.33 1.49 0.67
CA LEU A 125 -5.36 2.47 0.34
C LEU A 125 -4.79 3.63 -0.47
N LYS A 126 -5.24 3.79 -1.72
CA LYS A 126 -4.61 4.71 -2.69
C LYS A 126 -5.32 6.05 -2.69
N ARG A 127 -4.80 7.00 -1.91
CA ARG A 127 -5.23 8.42 -1.85
C ARG A 127 -6.70 8.59 -1.46
N LEU A 128 -7.13 7.92 -0.39
CA LEU A 128 -8.50 8.04 0.12
C LEU A 128 -8.66 9.29 0.99
N ARG A 129 -9.84 9.93 0.89
CA ARG A 129 -10.15 11.16 1.60
C ARG A 129 -11.46 11.07 2.39
N GLY A 130 -11.50 11.66 3.58
CA GLY A 130 -12.74 11.91 4.32
C GLY A 130 -13.45 10.65 4.84
N LEU A 131 -12.74 9.53 4.97
CA LEU A 131 -13.34 8.25 5.36
C LEU A 131 -13.25 8.01 6.85
N ALA A 132 -14.31 7.43 7.43
CA ALA A 132 -14.29 6.87 8.78
C ALA A 132 -14.24 5.34 8.68
N ILE A 133 -13.07 4.76 8.90
CA ILE A 133 -12.87 3.31 8.93
C ILE A 133 -13.28 2.80 10.31
N PRO A 134 -14.34 1.97 10.41
CA PRO A 134 -14.87 1.55 11.71
C PRO A 134 -13.97 0.55 12.43
N SER A 135 -14.05 0.51 13.76
CA SER A 135 -13.26 -0.41 14.60
C SER A 135 -13.39 -1.88 14.21
N GLY A 136 -12.30 -2.65 14.26
CA GLY A 136 -12.31 -4.08 13.94
C GLY A 136 -12.66 -4.41 12.48
N ILE A 137 -12.54 -3.45 11.57
CA ILE A 137 -12.71 -3.63 10.12
C ILE A 137 -11.35 -3.59 9.43
N TRP A 138 -11.13 -4.54 8.53
CA TRP A 138 -10.05 -4.53 7.56
C TRP A 138 -10.55 -3.96 6.23
N LEU A 139 -9.92 -2.88 5.80
CA LEU A 139 -10.09 -2.27 4.51
C LEU A 139 -8.81 -2.42 3.67
N GLN A 140 -8.92 -3.01 2.48
CA GLN A 140 -7.81 -3.13 1.54
C GLN A 140 -8.24 -2.79 0.11
N GLN A 141 -7.48 -1.94 -0.56
CA GLN A 141 -7.67 -1.68 -1.98
C GLN A 141 -6.78 -2.61 -2.79
N VAL A 142 -7.35 -3.28 -3.81
CA VAL A 142 -6.64 -4.22 -4.66
C VAL A 142 -6.85 -3.86 -6.13
N ALA A 143 -5.76 -3.57 -6.84
CA ALA A 143 -5.75 -3.42 -8.29
C ALA A 143 -6.00 -4.77 -8.95
N LEU A 144 -6.74 -4.74 -10.05
CA LEU A 144 -7.15 -5.93 -10.77
C LEU A 144 -6.52 -5.94 -12.17
N LEU A 145 -6.05 -7.12 -12.57
CA LEU A 145 -5.59 -7.38 -13.92
C LEU A 145 -6.70 -7.07 -14.94
N PRO A 146 -6.36 -6.50 -16.11
CA PRO A 146 -7.31 -6.23 -17.16
C PRO A 146 -7.92 -7.54 -17.67
N THR A 147 -9.24 -7.56 -17.85
CA THR A 147 -9.92 -8.70 -18.46
C THR A 147 -9.59 -8.74 -19.95
N SER A 148 -9.31 -9.93 -20.49
CA SER A 148 -9.03 -10.15 -21.92
C SER A 148 -10.11 -9.49 -22.81
N GLY A 149 -9.69 -8.53 -23.65
CA GLY A 149 -10.57 -7.81 -24.58
C GLY A 149 -10.97 -6.39 -24.16
N GLN A 150 -10.57 -5.91 -22.98
CA GLN A 150 -10.71 -4.50 -22.60
C GLN A 150 -9.43 -3.71 -22.91
N SER A 151 -9.59 -2.46 -23.37
CA SER A 151 -8.48 -1.55 -23.62
C SER A 151 -7.68 -1.31 -22.32
N GLN A 152 -6.34 -1.29 -22.41
CA GLN A 152 -5.41 -0.99 -21.30
C GLN A 152 -5.64 0.37 -20.62
N ALA A 153 -6.54 1.21 -21.15
CA ALA A 153 -6.71 2.59 -20.74
C ALA A 153 -7.43 2.80 -19.39
N THR A 154 -8.12 1.81 -18.83
CA THR A 154 -8.83 1.97 -17.54
C THR A 154 -8.36 0.94 -16.52
N SER A 155 -7.48 1.35 -15.62
CA SER A 155 -7.14 0.57 -14.43
C SER A 155 -8.40 0.31 -13.60
N ARG A 156 -8.53 -0.88 -13.04
CA ARG A 156 -9.69 -1.30 -12.23
C ARG A 156 -9.21 -1.77 -10.87
N CYS A 157 -10.02 -1.57 -9.85
CA CYS A 157 -9.74 -2.06 -8.51
C CYS A 157 -11.03 -2.53 -7.81
N CYS A 158 -10.84 -3.22 -6.70
CA CYS A 158 -11.90 -3.46 -5.73
C CYS A 158 -11.43 -3.01 -4.34
N LEU A 159 -12.38 -2.61 -3.50
CA LEU A 159 -12.13 -2.33 -2.09
C LEU A 159 -12.69 -3.51 -1.29
N LEU A 160 -11.77 -4.29 -0.71
CA LEU A 160 -12.09 -5.38 0.19
C LEU A 160 -12.42 -4.80 1.56
N THR A 161 -13.62 -5.08 2.04
CA THR A 161 -14.06 -4.73 3.39
C THR A 161 -14.41 -6.01 4.13
N LEU A 162 -13.66 -6.32 5.18
CA LEU A 162 -13.78 -7.55 5.96
C LEU A 162 -13.80 -7.21 7.46
N GLY A 163 -14.43 -8.05 8.27
CA GLY A 163 -14.24 -8.02 9.72
C GLY A 163 -12.89 -8.63 10.09
N VAL A 164 -12.18 -8.04 11.06
CA VAL A 164 -10.92 -8.59 11.58
C VAL A 164 -11.13 -9.98 12.19
N GLY A 165 -12.32 -10.25 12.73
CA GLY A 165 -12.69 -11.55 13.29
C GLY A 165 -13.32 -12.53 12.29
N ASP A 166 -13.42 -12.18 11.01
CA ASP A 166 -14.13 -13.03 10.05
C ASP A 166 -13.31 -14.26 9.63
N GLU A 167 -13.99 -15.40 9.56
CA GLU A 167 -13.41 -16.68 9.16
C GLU A 167 -13.72 -16.98 7.69
N VAL A 168 -12.77 -16.66 6.81
CA VAL A 168 -12.94 -16.68 5.35
C VAL A 168 -13.44 -18.03 4.80
N SER A 169 -13.00 -19.14 5.40
CA SER A 169 -13.26 -20.49 4.87
C SER A 169 -14.46 -21.22 5.50
N MET A 170 -15.10 -20.65 6.54
CA MET A 170 -16.18 -21.32 7.25
C MET A 170 -17.56 -21.07 6.64
N ARG A 171 -18.39 -22.11 6.55
CA ARG A 171 -19.74 -22.02 5.96
C ARG A 171 -20.75 -21.25 6.81
N ASN A 172 -20.56 -21.30 8.13
CA ASN A 172 -21.34 -20.54 9.10
C ASN A 172 -20.50 -19.42 9.74
N GLY A 173 -19.47 -18.96 9.01
CA GLY A 173 -18.62 -17.86 9.46
C GLY A 173 -19.37 -16.52 9.47
N THR A 174 -18.68 -15.49 9.92
CA THR A 174 -19.18 -14.12 9.91
C THR A 174 -18.69 -13.36 8.68
N VAL A 175 -19.36 -12.24 8.40
CA VAL A 175 -18.95 -11.23 7.43
C VAL A 175 -19.16 -9.85 8.04
N LEU A 176 -18.16 -8.98 7.96
CA LEU A 176 -18.12 -7.67 8.63
C LEU A 176 -18.37 -7.79 10.14
N ASN A 177 -17.85 -8.86 10.77
CA ASN A 177 -18.10 -9.24 12.17
C ASN A 177 -19.59 -9.46 12.53
N GLN A 178 -20.43 -9.80 11.54
CA GLN A 178 -21.85 -10.09 11.73
C GLN A 178 -22.21 -11.45 11.13
N THR A 179 -23.30 -12.04 11.59
CA THR A 179 -23.82 -13.27 10.98
C THR A 179 -24.41 -12.98 9.60
N TRP A 180 -24.40 -13.97 8.70
CA TRP A 180 -25.08 -13.85 7.41
C TRP A 180 -26.57 -13.54 7.55
N GLN A 181 -27.23 -14.06 8.59
CA GLN A 181 -28.63 -13.79 8.87
C GLN A 181 -28.89 -12.30 9.17
N GLU A 182 -28.03 -11.70 10.00
CA GLU A 182 -28.10 -10.27 10.30
C GLU A 182 -27.82 -9.42 9.06
N LEU A 183 -26.80 -9.79 8.27
CA LEU A 183 -26.50 -9.11 7.02
C LEU A 183 -27.68 -9.15 6.06
N PHE A 184 -28.32 -10.30 5.85
CA PHE A 184 -29.50 -10.40 4.98
C PHE A 184 -30.70 -9.62 5.51
N ALA A 185 -30.95 -9.66 6.83
CA ALA A 185 -32.01 -8.87 7.44
C ALA A 185 -31.79 -7.36 7.26
N ASN A 186 -30.54 -6.91 7.43
CA ASN A 186 -30.20 -5.48 7.38
C ASN A 186 -30.07 -4.95 5.94
N THR A 187 -29.57 -5.75 5.00
CA THR A 187 -29.34 -5.32 3.61
C THR A 187 -30.52 -5.65 2.69
N GLY A 188 -31.34 -6.63 3.04
CA GLY A 188 -32.38 -7.18 2.18
C GLY A 188 -31.82 -7.97 0.99
N LEU A 189 -30.53 -8.33 0.99
CA LEU A 189 -29.93 -9.29 0.07
C LEU A 189 -30.35 -10.71 0.47
N CYS A 190 -30.34 -11.63 -0.48
CA CYS A 190 -30.53 -13.05 -0.24
C CYS A 190 -29.27 -13.87 -0.59
N ALA A 191 -29.27 -15.15 -0.21
CA ALA A 191 -28.14 -16.04 -0.48
C ALA A 191 -27.83 -16.18 -1.97
N ALA A 192 -28.84 -16.15 -2.86
CA ALA A 192 -28.62 -16.21 -4.31
C ALA A 192 -27.97 -14.94 -4.87
N ASP A 193 -28.17 -13.79 -4.22
CA ASP A 193 -27.53 -12.53 -4.61
C ASP A 193 -26.03 -12.53 -4.28
N VAL A 194 -25.61 -13.30 -3.28
CA VAL A 194 -24.23 -13.35 -2.78
C VAL A 194 -23.47 -14.56 -3.33
N TRP A 195 -24.13 -15.71 -3.48
CA TRP A 195 -23.53 -16.95 -3.94
C TRP A 195 -24.28 -17.50 -5.15
N PRO A 196 -23.95 -17.05 -6.37
CA PRO A 196 -24.53 -17.59 -7.60
C PRO A 196 -24.34 -19.11 -7.72
N ASP A 197 -23.20 -19.61 -7.27
CA ASP A 197 -22.81 -21.03 -7.35
C ASP A 197 -23.25 -21.86 -6.12
N GLY A 198 -23.97 -21.25 -5.16
CA GLY A 198 -24.49 -21.94 -3.97
C GLY A 198 -23.45 -22.36 -2.92
N ARG A 199 -22.16 -22.00 -3.10
CA ARG A 199 -21.11 -22.24 -2.11
C ARG A 199 -21.14 -21.16 -1.04
N GLY A 200 -21.77 -21.46 0.10
CA GLY A 200 -21.95 -20.48 1.19
C GLY A 200 -20.75 -20.29 2.10
N THR A 201 -19.63 -19.74 1.63
CA THR A 201 -18.53 -19.24 2.49
C THR A 201 -18.19 -17.80 2.14
N LEU A 202 -17.50 -17.08 3.03
CA LEU A 202 -17.01 -15.73 2.74
C LEU A 202 -16.01 -15.72 1.57
N HIS A 203 -15.19 -16.76 1.44
CA HIS A 203 -14.25 -16.93 0.34
C HIS A 203 -14.90 -16.85 -1.06
N THR A 204 -16.09 -17.44 -1.20
CA THR A 204 -16.83 -17.53 -2.46
C THR A 204 -17.97 -16.52 -2.58
N ALA A 205 -18.14 -15.63 -1.59
CA ALA A 205 -19.20 -14.63 -1.57
C ALA A 205 -18.88 -13.46 -2.52
N CYS A 206 -19.71 -13.23 -3.53
CA CYS A 206 -19.53 -12.16 -4.53
C CYS A 206 -19.96 -10.79 -3.96
N LEU A 207 -19.16 -10.25 -3.05
CA LEU A 207 -19.48 -9.03 -2.30
C LEU A 207 -18.76 -7.78 -2.82
N PHE A 208 -17.61 -7.91 -3.48
CA PHE A 208 -16.72 -6.78 -3.72
C PHE A 208 -16.95 -6.19 -5.11
N PRO A 209 -17.57 -5.00 -5.24
CA PRO A 209 -17.80 -4.41 -6.54
C PRO A 209 -16.49 -3.99 -7.20
N ILE A 210 -16.40 -4.21 -8.51
CA ILE A 210 -15.30 -3.71 -9.32
C ILE A 210 -15.58 -2.28 -9.71
N VAL A 211 -14.64 -1.40 -9.39
CA VAL A 211 -14.72 0.03 -9.72
C VAL A 211 -13.52 0.45 -10.57
N PRO A 212 -13.63 1.52 -11.35
CA PRO A 212 -12.47 2.14 -11.97
C PRO A 212 -11.47 2.56 -10.89
N SER A 213 -10.20 2.19 -11.09
CA SER A 213 -9.10 2.71 -10.31
C SER A 213 -8.82 4.12 -10.83
N GLN A 214 -9.22 5.10 -10.04
CA GLN A 214 -8.97 6.54 -10.20
C GLN A 214 -7.55 6.81 -10.75
N GLY A 215 -7.46 7.50 -11.88
CA GLY A 215 -6.21 7.75 -12.63
C GLY A 215 -5.65 9.18 -12.52
N THR A 216 -6.26 10.06 -11.71
CA THR A 216 -5.78 11.44 -11.52
C THR A 216 -6.04 11.92 -10.10
N ALA A 217 -5.11 12.70 -9.55
CA ALA A 217 -4.92 13.06 -8.14
C ALA A 217 -6.09 13.77 -7.40
N THR A 218 -7.29 13.88 -7.99
CA THR A 218 -8.38 14.72 -7.50
C THR A 218 -9.74 14.06 -7.36
N GLU A 219 -9.93 12.79 -7.74
CA GLU A 219 -11.24 12.14 -7.63
C GLU A 219 -11.20 10.90 -6.72
N SER A 220 -12.14 10.83 -5.78
CA SER A 220 -12.25 9.77 -4.78
C SER A 220 -12.71 8.47 -5.41
N VAL A 221 -12.26 7.32 -4.86
CA VAL A 221 -12.77 5.99 -5.25
C VAL A 221 -14.29 6.04 -5.45
N SER A 222 -14.78 5.41 -6.53
CA SER A 222 -16.21 5.37 -6.82
C SER A 222 -16.99 5.02 -5.56
N ASN A 223 -18.01 5.81 -5.24
CA ASN A 223 -18.87 5.67 -4.07
C ASN A 223 -19.31 4.21 -3.84
N LEU A 224 -19.52 3.43 -4.91
CA LEU A 224 -19.87 2.01 -4.82
C LEU A 224 -18.83 1.14 -4.08
N ALA A 225 -17.54 1.45 -4.16
CA ALA A 225 -16.53 0.67 -3.44
C ALA A 225 -16.66 0.79 -1.92
N LEU A 226 -17.25 1.89 -1.44
CA LEU A 226 -17.42 2.18 -0.02
C LEU A 226 -18.73 1.63 0.55
N VAL A 227 -19.51 0.90 -0.26
CA VAL A 227 -20.82 0.34 0.11
C VAL A 227 -20.83 -0.38 1.46
N TRP A 228 -19.79 -1.18 1.74
CA TRP A 228 -19.69 -1.95 2.98
C TRP A 228 -19.19 -1.11 4.16
N VAL A 229 -18.39 -0.06 3.91
CA VAL A 229 -18.01 0.91 4.95
C VAL A 229 -19.25 1.66 5.42
N ASP A 230 -20.05 2.16 4.48
CA ASP A 230 -21.31 2.85 4.76
C ASP A 230 -22.32 1.93 5.47
N TYR A 231 -22.38 0.65 5.10
CA TYR A 231 -23.22 -0.34 5.79
C TYR A 231 -22.86 -0.43 7.27
N ILE A 232 -21.57 -0.58 7.59
CA ILE A 232 -21.11 -0.74 8.97
C ILE A 232 -21.35 0.54 9.77
N LEU A 233 -21.12 1.71 9.17
CA LEU A 233 -21.42 3.00 9.78
C LEU A 233 -22.93 3.15 10.08
N ALA A 234 -23.80 2.63 9.22
CA ALA A 234 -25.24 2.58 9.46
C ALA A 234 -25.61 1.61 10.59
N CYS A 235 -24.99 0.42 10.65
CA CYS A 235 -25.20 -0.55 11.73
C CYS A 235 -24.82 0.01 13.11
N ARG A 236 -23.78 0.84 13.18
CA ARG A 236 -23.24 1.43 14.42
C ARG A 236 -24.04 2.61 14.96
N GLN A 237 -25.02 3.10 14.21
CA GLN A 237 -25.87 4.18 14.70
C GLN A 237 -26.63 3.75 15.97
N PRO A 238 -27.00 4.71 16.83
CA PRO A 238 -27.85 4.45 18.00
C PRO A 238 -29.12 3.69 17.59
N ALA A 239 -29.64 2.83 18.47
CA ALA A 239 -30.78 1.95 18.16
C ALA A 239 -32.01 2.69 17.62
N ALA A 240 -32.20 3.96 18.02
CA ALA A 240 -33.28 4.82 17.52
C ALA A 240 -33.10 5.26 16.06
N ALA A 241 -31.86 5.44 15.58
CA ALA A 241 -31.52 5.91 14.23
C ALA A 241 -31.07 4.78 13.29
N ARG A 242 -30.66 3.62 13.82
CA ARG A 242 -30.20 2.48 13.02
C ARG A 242 -31.19 2.05 11.94
N PRO A 243 -32.51 1.90 12.19
CA PRO A 243 -33.45 1.47 11.16
C PRO A 243 -33.50 2.43 9.96
N SER A 244 -33.53 3.75 10.21
CA SER A 244 -33.59 4.75 9.13
C SER A 244 -32.28 4.82 8.35
N CYS A 245 -31.13 4.65 9.00
CA CYS A 245 -29.83 4.57 8.33
C CYS A 245 -29.69 3.31 7.47
N LEU A 246 -30.19 2.16 7.94
CA LEU A 246 -30.23 0.94 7.13
C LEU A 246 -31.21 1.05 5.96
N ASP A 247 -32.36 1.70 6.15
CA ASP A 247 -33.29 1.99 5.05
C ASP A 247 -32.68 2.91 3.99
N LEU A 248 -31.95 3.94 4.42
CA LEU A 248 -31.19 4.80 3.51
C LEU A 248 -30.13 3.99 2.76
N TRP A 249 -29.38 3.14 3.47
CA TRP A 249 -28.39 2.27 2.85
C TRP A 249 -29.03 1.37 1.77
N ARG A 250 -30.17 0.72 2.06
CA ARG A 250 -30.87 -0.13 1.10
C ARG A 250 -31.26 0.63 -0.16
N ARG A 251 -31.82 1.83 0.00
CA ARG A 251 -32.26 2.68 -1.13
C ARG A 251 -31.08 3.20 -1.96
N SER A 252 -29.97 3.53 -1.32
CA SER A 252 -28.79 4.07 -1.99
C SER A 252 -27.98 3.00 -2.70
N TRP A 253 -27.88 1.80 -2.11
CA TRP A 253 -26.85 0.83 -2.51
C TRP A 253 -27.36 -0.48 -3.03
N LYS A 254 -28.52 -0.99 -2.58
CA LYS A 254 -28.93 -2.37 -2.90
C LYS A 254 -29.03 -2.58 -4.40
N ASP A 255 -29.76 -1.71 -5.11
CA ASP A 255 -29.94 -1.85 -6.54
C ASP A 255 -28.63 -1.63 -7.30
N LEU A 256 -27.82 -0.65 -6.91
CA LEU A 256 -26.50 -0.42 -7.51
C LEU A 256 -25.59 -1.64 -7.35
N LEU A 257 -25.58 -2.25 -6.16
CA LEU A 257 -24.78 -3.41 -5.85
C LEU A 257 -25.22 -4.63 -6.66
N LEU A 258 -26.52 -4.88 -6.80
CA LEU A 258 -27.07 -6.02 -7.55
C LEU A 258 -26.80 -5.92 -9.07
N HIS A 259 -26.73 -4.72 -9.63
CA HIS A 259 -26.45 -4.51 -11.06
C HIS A 259 -24.95 -4.30 -11.36
N SER A 260 -24.09 -4.31 -10.34
CA SER A 260 -22.65 -4.14 -10.50
C SER A 260 -21.92 -5.46 -10.74
N GLU A 261 -20.80 -5.41 -11.45
CA GLU A 261 -19.85 -6.53 -11.52
C GLU A 261 -19.16 -6.68 -10.16
N ARG A 262 -19.35 -7.82 -9.50
CA ARG A 262 -18.81 -8.11 -8.16
C ARG A 262 -17.94 -9.35 -8.19
N LEU A 263 -16.93 -9.37 -7.32
CA LEU A 263 -16.02 -10.48 -7.15
C LEU A 263 -16.14 -11.10 -5.77
N SER A 264 -15.80 -12.37 -5.71
CA SER A 264 -15.50 -13.07 -4.45
C SER A 264 -14.05 -12.87 -4.03
N LEU A 265 -13.70 -13.18 -2.77
CA LEU A 265 -12.30 -13.15 -2.34
C LEU A 265 -11.44 -14.11 -3.17
N HIS A 266 -11.99 -15.27 -3.54
CA HIS A 266 -11.34 -16.21 -4.45
C HIS A 266 -10.97 -15.54 -5.78
N ASP A 267 -11.93 -14.85 -6.40
CA ASP A 267 -11.70 -14.24 -7.71
C ASP A 267 -10.79 -13.02 -7.64
N VAL A 268 -10.84 -12.26 -6.53
CA VAL A 268 -9.89 -11.17 -6.28
C VAL A 268 -8.48 -11.73 -6.17
N ALA A 269 -8.26 -12.83 -5.43
CA ALA A 269 -6.95 -13.45 -5.31
C ALA A 269 -6.37 -13.92 -6.67
N LEU A 270 -7.23 -14.38 -7.59
CA LEU A 270 -6.82 -14.78 -8.95
C LEU A 270 -6.58 -13.60 -9.89
N ARG A 271 -7.23 -12.46 -9.65
CA ARG A 271 -7.19 -11.29 -10.52
C ARG A 271 -6.33 -10.15 -9.98
N ALA A 272 -5.77 -10.27 -8.79
CA ALA A 272 -4.95 -9.23 -8.19
C ALA A 272 -3.72 -8.92 -9.05
N ASP A 273 -3.52 -7.65 -9.37
CA ASP A 273 -2.31 -7.18 -10.04
C ASP A 273 -1.22 -6.91 -9.01
N VAL A 274 -0.46 -7.97 -8.69
CA VAL A 274 0.64 -7.90 -7.71
C VAL A 274 1.72 -6.90 -8.13
N GLY A 275 1.95 -6.72 -9.44
CA GLY A 275 2.94 -5.77 -9.94
C GLY A 275 2.57 -4.34 -9.56
N VAL A 276 1.32 -3.95 -9.82
CA VAL A 276 0.79 -2.63 -9.46
C VAL A 276 0.75 -2.41 -7.94
N GLU A 277 0.48 -3.45 -7.15
CA GLU A 277 0.54 -3.32 -5.68
C GLU A 277 1.96 -3.12 -5.15
N LEU A 278 2.95 -3.86 -5.67
CA LEU A 278 4.34 -3.67 -5.29
C LEU A 278 4.89 -2.32 -5.75
N GLU A 279 4.52 -1.88 -6.96
CA GLU A 279 4.86 -0.56 -7.47
C GLU A 279 4.26 0.54 -6.59
N TRP A 280 3.01 0.37 -6.14
CA TRP A 280 2.38 1.30 -5.20
C TRP A 280 3.13 1.34 -3.86
N GLN A 281 3.49 0.19 -3.29
CA GLN A 281 4.26 0.13 -2.04
C GLN A 281 5.60 0.86 -2.17
N ASP A 282 6.31 0.70 -3.28
CA ASP A 282 7.58 1.40 -3.52
C ASP A 282 7.31 2.91 -3.76
N THR A 283 6.26 3.26 -4.50
CA THR A 283 5.84 4.66 -4.75
C THR A 283 5.56 5.42 -3.46
N ILE A 284 4.72 4.87 -2.58
CA ILE A 284 4.35 5.53 -1.33
C ILE A 284 5.53 5.63 -0.36
N ALA A 285 6.44 4.67 -0.38
CA ALA A 285 7.68 4.71 0.40
C ALA A 285 8.54 5.93 0.03
N ALA A 286 8.74 6.15 -1.27
CA ALA A 286 9.52 7.29 -1.73
C ALA A 286 8.79 8.60 -1.50
N GLU A 287 7.46 8.66 -1.68
CA GLU A 287 6.67 9.85 -1.35
C GLU A 287 6.84 10.22 0.13
N ALA A 288 6.73 9.24 1.04
CA ALA A 288 6.99 9.43 2.47
C ALA A 288 8.43 9.89 2.75
N ASN A 289 9.43 9.32 2.07
CA ASN A 289 10.83 9.71 2.19
C ASN A 289 11.07 11.15 1.74
N VAL A 290 10.51 11.57 0.60
CA VAL A 290 10.61 12.94 0.07
C VAL A 290 10.02 13.93 1.07
N LEU A 291 8.79 13.69 1.52
CA LEU A 291 8.11 14.56 2.48
C LEU A 291 8.85 14.64 3.81
N ARG A 292 9.41 13.52 4.29
CA ARG A 292 10.19 13.47 5.52
C ARG A 292 11.50 14.25 5.40
N VAL A 293 12.23 14.14 4.28
CA VAL A 293 13.45 14.93 4.06
C VAL A 293 13.12 16.42 4.00
N LYS A 294 12.06 16.80 3.29
CA LYS A 294 11.58 18.19 3.25
C LYS A 294 11.29 18.73 4.65
N GLN A 295 10.53 17.97 5.46
CA GLN A 295 10.22 18.34 6.85
C GLN A 295 11.47 18.48 7.72
N LEU A 296 12.40 17.52 7.66
CA LEU A 296 13.63 17.55 8.46
C LEU A 296 14.50 18.79 8.17
N LEU A 297 14.54 19.21 6.90
CA LEU A 297 15.26 20.42 6.49
C LEU A 297 14.57 21.68 7.01
N LEU A 298 13.25 21.78 6.86
CA LEU A 298 12.46 22.94 7.29
C LEU A 298 12.44 23.10 8.81
N GLU A 299 12.36 22.00 9.55
CA GLU A 299 12.42 21.99 11.01
C GLU A 299 13.86 22.08 11.56
N GLN A 300 14.85 22.17 10.67
CA GLN A 300 16.27 22.23 10.99
C GLN A 300 16.79 21.08 11.88
N LYS A 301 16.08 19.95 11.92
CA LYS A 301 16.44 18.79 12.76
C LYS A 301 17.71 18.13 12.23
N ASP A 302 18.55 17.69 13.16
CA ASP A 302 19.74 16.89 12.86
C ASP A 302 19.36 15.41 12.86
N ALA A 303 18.90 14.94 11.70
CA ALA A 303 18.65 13.52 11.43
C ALA A 303 19.52 13.06 10.25
N PRO A 304 19.87 11.76 10.17
CA PRO A 304 20.74 11.24 9.12
C PRO A 304 19.99 11.13 7.77
N ILE A 305 19.72 12.27 7.12
CA ILE A 305 19.09 12.39 5.80
C ILE A 305 19.87 11.56 4.76
N THR A 306 21.19 11.50 4.89
CA THR A 306 22.10 10.77 3.98
C THR A 306 21.71 9.30 3.76
N HIS A 307 21.17 8.61 4.77
CA HIS A 307 20.73 7.22 4.59
C HIS A 307 19.55 7.12 3.62
N ILE A 308 18.56 8.01 3.78
CA ILE A 308 17.38 8.09 2.91
C ILE A 308 17.81 8.42 1.48
N LEU A 309 18.68 9.42 1.30
CA LEU A 309 19.19 9.81 -0.02
C LEU A 309 19.89 8.65 -0.73
N LYS A 310 20.77 7.92 -0.03
CA LYS A 310 21.50 6.79 -0.59
C LYS A 310 20.59 5.62 -0.93
N ASP A 311 19.54 5.39 -0.16
CA ASP A 311 18.55 4.36 -0.45
C ASP A 311 17.76 4.68 -1.72
N GLU A 312 17.23 5.90 -1.83
CA GLU A 312 16.46 6.35 -2.99
C GLU A 312 17.31 6.37 -4.27
N VAL A 313 18.56 6.85 -4.21
CA VAL A 313 19.48 6.81 -5.36
C VAL A 313 19.75 5.37 -5.80
N ARG A 314 19.93 4.44 -4.85
CA ARG A 314 20.11 3.01 -5.17
C ARG A 314 18.89 2.41 -5.86
N ARG A 315 17.69 2.87 -5.50
CA ARG A 315 16.42 2.50 -6.14
C ARG A 315 16.18 3.23 -7.47
N GLY A 316 17.08 4.12 -7.89
CA GLY A 316 16.96 4.91 -9.12
C GLY A 316 15.91 6.03 -9.03
N ARG A 317 15.54 6.44 -7.82
CA ARG A 317 14.49 7.44 -7.56
C ARG A 317 15.13 8.80 -7.31
N LEU A 318 14.77 9.78 -8.16
CA LEU A 318 15.34 11.12 -8.13
C LEU A 318 14.36 12.21 -7.69
N GLY A 319 13.13 11.87 -7.31
CA GLY A 319 12.11 12.84 -6.88
C GLY A 319 12.51 13.66 -5.64
N LEU A 320 13.52 13.20 -4.87
CA LEU A 320 14.15 14.00 -3.82
C LEU A 320 14.84 15.25 -4.35
N LEU A 321 15.44 15.21 -5.55
CA LEU A 321 16.13 16.37 -6.14
C LEU A 321 15.16 17.52 -6.36
N ASP A 322 14.00 17.24 -6.95
CA ASP A 322 12.97 18.25 -7.21
C ASP A 322 12.52 18.92 -5.91
N SER A 323 12.31 18.13 -4.84
CA SER A 323 11.94 18.67 -3.54
C SER A 323 13.06 19.47 -2.86
N LEU A 324 14.32 19.07 -3.03
CA LEU A 324 15.46 19.80 -2.47
C LEU A 324 15.70 21.12 -3.20
N ASP A 325 15.57 21.11 -4.53
CA ASP A 325 15.67 22.31 -5.36
C ASP A 325 14.53 23.29 -5.04
N GLU A 326 13.30 22.79 -4.85
CA GLU A 326 12.15 23.61 -4.41
C GLU A 326 12.43 24.30 -3.07
N VAL A 327 12.96 23.57 -2.09
CA VAL A 327 13.31 24.14 -0.78
C VAL A 327 14.43 25.18 -0.92
N ALA A 328 15.47 24.88 -1.71
CA ALA A 328 16.61 25.78 -1.89
C ALA A 328 16.27 27.05 -2.67
N ALA A 329 15.37 26.97 -3.66
CA ALA A 329 14.99 28.08 -4.52
C ALA A 329 13.89 28.97 -3.93
N SER A 330 13.17 28.52 -2.91
CA SER A 330 12.10 29.29 -2.27
C SER A 330 12.65 30.52 -1.53
N GLU A 331 12.16 31.71 -1.89
CA GLU A 331 12.55 32.99 -1.26
C GLU A 331 12.23 33.05 0.25
N ALA A 332 11.24 32.27 0.69
CA ALA A 332 10.84 32.19 2.09
C ALA A 332 11.76 31.28 2.93
N THR A 333 12.67 30.54 2.29
CA THR A 333 13.53 29.56 2.97
C THR A 333 14.73 30.27 3.61
N PRO A 334 15.00 30.04 4.92
CA PRO A 334 16.19 30.56 5.57
C PRO A 334 17.49 30.13 4.85
N LEU A 335 18.48 31.03 4.79
CA LEU A 335 19.71 30.80 4.01
C LEU A 335 20.47 29.54 4.45
N ASP A 336 20.47 29.23 5.74
CA ASP A 336 21.07 28.02 6.29
C ASP A 336 20.35 26.74 5.82
N VAL A 337 19.01 26.78 5.74
CA VAL A 337 18.19 25.68 5.20
C VAL A 337 18.42 25.52 3.70
N ALA A 338 18.48 26.61 2.95
CA ALA A 338 18.80 26.59 1.52
C ALA A 338 20.20 26.00 1.26
N ALA A 339 21.20 26.44 2.02
CA ALA A 339 22.56 25.91 1.93
C ALA A 339 22.64 24.42 2.31
N ARG A 340 21.94 23.99 3.37
CA ARG A 340 21.81 22.56 3.74
C ARG A 340 21.17 21.76 2.61
N SER A 341 20.12 22.29 1.98
CA SER A 341 19.43 21.63 0.86
C SER A 341 20.35 21.45 -0.34
N LEU A 342 21.10 22.48 -0.73
CA LEU A 342 22.13 22.39 -1.79
C LEU A 342 23.24 21.38 -1.46
N ALA A 343 23.65 21.28 -0.19
CA ALA A 343 24.61 20.27 0.23
C ALA A 343 24.03 18.85 0.09
N GLN A 344 22.74 18.65 0.38
CA GLN A 344 22.07 17.37 0.13
C GLN A 344 21.95 17.05 -1.37
N VAL A 345 21.67 18.04 -2.22
CA VAL A 345 21.71 17.87 -3.69
C VAL A 345 23.09 17.37 -4.13
N ALA A 346 24.17 17.97 -3.60
CA ALA A 346 25.52 17.51 -3.90
C ALA A 346 25.78 16.06 -3.44
N GLU A 347 25.26 15.63 -2.29
CA GLU A 347 25.36 14.24 -1.80
C GLU A 347 24.56 13.26 -2.67
N VAL A 348 23.38 13.65 -3.16
CA VAL A 348 22.59 12.85 -4.12
C VAL A 348 23.39 12.68 -5.42
N LEU A 349 23.90 13.77 -5.99
CA LEU A 349 24.68 13.74 -7.22
C LEU A 349 25.97 12.93 -7.06
N ALA A 350 26.64 13.04 -5.91
CA ALA A 350 27.81 12.23 -5.57
C ALA A 350 27.44 10.74 -5.47
N SER A 351 26.29 10.41 -4.88
CA SER A 351 25.78 9.04 -4.78
C SER A 351 25.44 8.44 -6.15
N ILE A 352 24.88 9.24 -7.08
CA ILE A 352 24.62 8.83 -8.47
C ILE A 352 25.94 8.57 -9.21
N ALA A 353 26.92 9.45 -9.03
CA ALA A 353 28.23 9.33 -9.66
C ALA A 353 29.02 8.10 -9.15
N GLY A 354 28.75 7.65 -7.93
CA GLY A 354 29.40 6.49 -7.32
C GLY A 354 30.92 6.68 -7.22
N SER A 355 31.68 5.76 -7.81
CA SER A 355 33.15 5.86 -7.91
C SER A 355 33.64 6.57 -9.18
N ALA A 356 32.75 6.90 -10.11
CA ALA A 356 33.09 7.54 -11.37
C ALA A 356 33.18 9.07 -11.17
N GLY A 357 34.33 9.66 -11.51
CA GLY A 357 34.48 11.13 -11.50
C GLY A 357 34.64 11.73 -10.10
N GLY A 358 35.60 11.19 -9.32
CA GLY A 358 35.87 11.65 -7.95
C GLY A 358 35.94 13.18 -7.82
N LEU A 359 35.26 13.70 -6.79
CA LEU A 359 35.17 15.12 -6.37
C LEU A 359 36.52 15.84 -6.21
N ARG A 360 37.65 15.11 -6.24
CA ARG A 360 39.00 15.67 -6.27
C ARG A 360 39.39 16.27 -7.64
N SER A 361 38.66 15.92 -8.69
CA SER A 361 38.75 16.59 -10.00
C SER A 361 37.63 17.61 -10.06
N GLY A 362 37.83 18.78 -9.45
CA GLY A 362 36.75 19.77 -9.21
C GLY A 362 35.81 19.98 -10.43
N SER A 363 34.52 20.15 -10.14
CA SER A 363 33.42 20.29 -11.12
C SER A 363 33.71 21.30 -12.24
N ALA A 364 34.50 22.34 -11.95
CA ALA A 364 34.93 23.37 -12.90
C ALA A 364 35.72 22.85 -14.12
N ARG A 365 36.34 21.66 -14.05
CA ARG A 365 37.09 21.07 -15.19
C ARG A 365 36.37 19.92 -15.88
N ASN A 366 35.20 19.49 -15.39
CA ASN A 366 34.45 18.43 -16.03
C ASN A 366 33.67 18.99 -17.23
N VAL A 367 34.02 18.51 -18.44
CA VAL A 367 33.43 18.97 -19.71
C VAL A 367 31.91 18.77 -19.74
N GLN A 368 31.41 17.72 -19.08
CA GLN A 368 29.98 17.41 -19.02
C GLN A 368 29.20 18.44 -18.17
N TRP A 369 29.84 19.08 -17.20
CA TRP A 369 29.22 20.05 -16.29
C TRP A 369 29.28 21.50 -16.80
N ARG A 370 30.02 21.75 -17.89
CA ARG A 370 30.24 23.10 -18.42
C ARG A 370 28.94 23.83 -18.75
N LYS A 371 27.94 23.12 -19.30
CA LYS A 371 26.63 23.71 -19.64
C LYS A 371 25.84 24.13 -18.40
N ALA A 372 25.82 23.29 -17.37
CA ALA A 372 25.16 23.59 -16.10
C ALA A 372 25.84 24.78 -15.38
N LEU A 373 27.18 24.82 -15.35
CA LEU A 373 27.94 25.92 -14.79
C LEU A 373 27.74 27.24 -15.54
N GLN A 374 27.58 27.20 -16.87
CA GLN A 374 27.24 28.37 -17.68
C GLN A 374 25.84 28.91 -17.36
N LEU A 375 24.85 28.03 -17.14
CA LEU A 375 23.50 28.42 -16.75
C LEU A 375 23.47 29.08 -15.37
N LEU A 376 24.21 28.53 -14.40
CA LEU A 376 24.42 29.14 -13.08
C LEU A 376 25.10 30.51 -13.16
N ALA A 377 26.10 30.67 -14.03
CA ALA A 377 26.78 31.94 -14.23
C ALA A 377 25.95 32.99 -14.98
N SER A 378 24.88 32.58 -15.68
CA SER A 378 23.96 33.47 -16.37
C SER A 378 22.77 33.94 -15.53
N PHE A 379 22.63 33.43 -14.30
CA PHE A 379 21.68 33.95 -13.32
C PHE A 379 22.29 35.22 -12.68
N GLU A 380 21.94 36.39 -13.23
CA GLU A 380 22.12 37.67 -12.53
C GLU A 380 20.96 37.85 -11.52
N PRO A 381 21.23 38.37 -10.31
CA PRO A 381 20.25 38.51 -9.23
C PRO A 381 19.14 39.52 -9.52
#